data_AF-A0A137Q3E8-F1
#
_entry.id   AF-A0A137Q3E8-F1
#
_cell.length_a   1.000
_cell.length_b   1.000
_cell.length_c   1.000
_cell.angle_alpha   90.00
_cell.angle_beta   90.00
_cell.angle_gamma   90.00
#
_symmetry.space_group_name_H-M   'P 1'
#
loop_
_entity.id
_entity.type
_entity.pdbx_description
1 polymer ?
#
loop_
_entity_poly.entity_id
_entity_poly.type
_entity_poly.pdbx_seq_one_letter_code
_entity_poly.pdbx_strand_id
1 'polypeptide(L)'
;HTIHTIWDEMIYIQKWYPTAGALDAKSILFHEHDIDVPKLLFRYLFIPWVQAELNRYIERTNYTIRRADKYKILPTGIPLNIFDSPHRYGTLNFKVMMPPGVIAEARQLYANPEHGVFQLVPPDFMHYTTGIYNTLGSPAIIRKNIWDIYQQMCLCFLAIDALPCHIVNWRTHVGL
;
A
#
# COMPACT_ATOMS: atom_id res chain seq x y z
N HIS A 1 -1.51 6.84 17.05
CA HIS A 1 -1.26 5.75 18.00
C HIS A 1 0.10 5.15 17.70
N THR A 2 0.99 5.12 18.70
CA THR A 2 2.42 4.77 18.60
C THR A 2 2.64 3.35 19.15
N ILE A 3 3.65 2.59 18.67
CA ILE A 3 4.01 1.17 18.94
C ILE A 3 3.68 0.69 20.35
N HIS A 4 4.01 1.51 21.35
CA HIS A 4 3.82 1.17 22.74
C HIS A 4 2.37 0.77 23.01
N THR A 5 1.38 1.45 22.42
CA THR A 5 -0.02 1.06 22.62
C THR A 5 -0.37 -0.30 22.03
N ILE A 6 0.05 -0.73 20.84
CA ILE A 6 -0.48 -2.03 20.34
C ILE A 6 0.09 -3.21 21.14
N TRP A 7 1.40 -3.21 21.41
CA TRP A 7 2.01 -4.29 22.19
C TRP A 7 1.69 -4.21 23.68
N ASP A 8 1.69 -3.02 24.28
CA ASP A 8 1.30 -2.86 25.68
C ASP A 8 -0.18 -3.20 25.87
N GLU A 9 -1.04 -2.91 24.89
CA GLU A 9 -2.45 -3.28 24.93
C GLU A 9 -2.65 -4.77 24.66
N MET A 10 -1.89 -5.39 23.74
CA MET A 10 -1.91 -6.85 23.58
C MET A 10 -1.42 -7.57 24.86
N ILE A 11 -0.37 -7.05 25.52
CA ILE A 11 0.12 -7.55 26.81
C ILE A 11 -0.89 -7.27 27.94
N TYR A 12 -1.54 -6.10 27.95
CA TYR A 12 -2.58 -5.72 28.90
C TYR A 12 -3.79 -6.65 28.77
N ILE A 13 -4.27 -6.89 27.56
CA ILE A 13 -5.38 -7.80 27.27
C ILE A 13 -5.02 -9.22 27.70
N GLN A 14 -3.80 -9.69 27.42
CA GLN A 14 -3.34 -11.00 27.85
C GLN A 14 -3.23 -11.14 29.38
N LYS A 15 -2.87 -10.06 30.09
CA LYS A 15 -2.76 -10.01 31.54
C LYS A 15 -4.12 -9.96 32.25
N TRP A 16 -5.08 -9.21 31.70
CA TRP A 16 -6.38 -8.98 32.32
C TRP A 16 -7.48 -9.92 31.82
N TYR A 17 -7.32 -10.52 30.64
CA TYR A 17 -8.25 -11.46 30.02
C TYR A 17 -7.55 -12.74 29.53
N PRO A 18 -6.94 -13.54 30.42
CA PRO A 18 -6.11 -14.70 30.04
C PRO A 18 -6.89 -15.85 29.39
N THR A 19 -8.23 -15.84 29.46
CA THR A 19 -9.12 -16.85 28.86
C THR A 19 -9.85 -16.34 27.62
N ALA A 20 -9.64 -15.08 27.21
CA ALA A 20 -10.26 -14.52 26.01
C ALA A 20 -9.73 -15.22 24.75
N GLY A 21 -10.64 -15.68 23.88
CA GLY A 21 -10.26 -16.28 22.60
C GLY A 21 -9.83 -15.23 21.58
N ALA A 22 -9.28 -15.67 20.44
CA ALA A 22 -8.85 -14.76 19.36
C ALA A 22 -9.96 -13.82 18.83
N LEU A 23 -11.23 -14.23 18.93
CA LEU A 23 -12.39 -13.40 18.56
C LEU A 23 -12.69 -12.32 19.61
N ASP A 24 -12.47 -12.62 20.90
CA ASP A 24 -12.65 -11.67 21.99
C ASP A 24 -11.52 -10.64 21.99
N ALA A 25 -10.26 -11.07 21.77
CA ALA A 25 -9.11 -10.18 21.63
C ALA A 25 -9.26 -9.21 20.44
N LYS A 26 -9.77 -9.70 19.30
CA LYS A 26 -10.10 -8.86 18.14
C LYS A 26 -11.20 -7.84 18.45
N SER A 27 -12.23 -8.26 19.20
CA SER A 27 -13.32 -7.39 19.66
C SER A 27 -12.79 -6.29 20.58
N ILE A 28 -11.91 -6.63 21.52
CA ILE A 28 -11.30 -5.69 22.47
C ILE A 28 -10.35 -4.70 21.76
N LEU A 29 -9.48 -5.17 20.87
CA LEU A 29 -8.61 -4.30 20.06
C LEU A 29 -9.40 -3.30 19.21
N PHE A 30 -10.57 -3.72 18.70
CA PHE A 30 -11.44 -2.88 17.88
C PHE A 30 -12.30 -1.91 18.70
N HIS A 31 -12.84 -2.34 19.84
CA HIS A 31 -13.79 -1.55 20.64
C HIS A 31 -13.13 -0.71 21.75
N GLU A 32 -12.02 -1.18 22.33
CA GLU A 32 -11.34 -0.53 23.46
C GLU A 32 -10.11 0.28 23.01
N HIS A 33 -9.44 -0.14 21.93
CA HIS A 33 -8.20 0.50 21.44
C HIS A 33 -8.28 1.07 20.01
N ASP A 34 -9.45 0.99 19.34
CA ASP A 34 -9.72 1.51 17.99
C ASP A 34 -8.71 1.03 16.91
N ILE A 35 -8.18 -0.19 17.06
CA ILE A 35 -7.17 -0.77 16.16
C ILE A 35 -7.79 -1.90 15.32
N ASP A 36 -8.04 -1.58 14.04
CA ASP A 36 -8.53 -2.53 13.05
C ASP A 36 -7.36 -3.12 12.24
N VAL A 37 -6.74 -4.18 12.77
CA VAL A 37 -5.62 -4.90 12.13
C VAL A 37 -5.97 -5.37 10.71
N PRO A 38 -7.13 -6.02 10.45
CA PRO A 38 -7.55 -6.36 9.08
C PRO A 38 -7.54 -5.16 8.12
N LYS A 39 -8.07 -4.00 8.56
CA LYS A 39 -8.09 -2.78 7.73
C LYS A 39 -6.70 -2.21 7.48
N LEU A 40 -5.80 -2.24 8.45
CA LEU A 40 -4.42 -1.79 8.26
C LEU A 40 -3.63 -2.73 7.34
N LEU A 41 -3.79 -4.05 7.49
CA LEU A 41 -3.23 -5.04 6.55
C LEU A 41 -3.76 -4.83 5.14
N PHE A 42 -5.06 -4.55 4.99
CA PHE A 42 -5.66 -4.25 3.71
C PHE A 42 -5.01 -3.02 3.07
N ARG A 43 -4.85 -1.92 3.81
CA ARG A 43 -4.18 -0.71 3.33
C ARG A 43 -2.73 -0.99 2.90
N TYR A 44 -2.00 -1.77 3.70
CA TYR A 44 -0.60 -2.12 3.43
C TYR A 44 -0.43 -2.95 2.15
N LEU A 45 -1.29 -3.95 1.91
CA LEU A 45 -1.15 -4.84 0.73
C LEU A 45 -1.84 -4.29 -0.52
N PHE A 46 -3.10 -3.88 -0.40
CA PHE A 46 -3.95 -3.62 -1.56
C PHE A 46 -3.69 -2.25 -2.17
N ILE A 47 -3.42 -1.20 -1.38
CA ILE A 47 -3.22 0.14 -1.95
C ILE A 47 -1.97 0.18 -2.85
N PRO A 48 -0.79 -0.31 -2.43
CA PRO A 48 0.38 -0.35 -3.32
C PRO A 48 0.16 -1.25 -4.54
N TRP A 49 -0.52 -2.39 -4.38
CA TRP A 49 -0.83 -3.28 -5.50
C TRP A 49 -1.76 -2.61 -6.53
N VAL A 50 -2.87 -1.99 -6.08
CA VAL A 50 -3.78 -1.24 -6.96
C VAL A 50 -3.03 -0.10 -7.67
N GLN A 51 -2.18 0.64 -6.95
CA GLN A 51 -1.35 1.68 -7.55
C GLN A 51 -0.43 1.12 -8.65
N ALA A 52 0.18 -0.05 -8.42
CA ALA A 52 1.01 -0.71 -9.43
C ALA A 52 0.20 -1.16 -10.66
N GLU A 53 -1.01 -1.69 -10.47
CA GLU A 53 -1.92 -2.04 -11.59
C GLU A 53 -2.36 -0.80 -12.37
N LEU A 54 -2.67 0.30 -11.69
CA LEU A 54 -3.01 1.57 -12.34
C LEU A 54 -1.83 2.12 -13.14
N ASN A 55 -0.61 2.04 -12.61
CA ASN A 55 0.59 2.46 -13.33
C ASN A 55 0.78 1.64 -14.61
N ARG A 56 0.63 0.30 -14.55
CA ARG A 56 0.67 -0.57 -15.74
C ARG A 56 -0.43 -0.24 -16.74
N TYR A 57 -1.63 0.08 -16.27
CA TYR A 57 -2.73 0.51 -17.12
C TYR A 57 -2.40 1.82 -17.84
N ILE A 58 -1.84 2.80 -17.12
CA ILE A 58 -1.41 4.10 -17.68
C ILE A 58 -0.37 3.86 -18.77
N GLU A 59 0.67 3.06 -18.50
CA GLU A 59 1.70 2.70 -19.47
C GLU A 59 1.06 2.09 -20.71
N ARG A 60 0.33 0.98 -20.56
CA ARG A 60 -0.33 0.31 -21.68
C ARG A 60 -1.18 1.26 -22.49
N THR A 61 -1.99 2.08 -21.82
CA THR A 61 -2.94 3.01 -22.46
C THR A 61 -2.23 4.14 -23.21
N ASN A 62 -1.12 4.64 -22.67
CA ASN A 62 -0.34 5.72 -23.27
C ASN A 62 0.60 5.23 -24.39
N TYR A 63 0.94 3.94 -24.41
CA TYR A 63 1.70 3.30 -25.49
C TYR A 63 0.81 2.69 -26.60
N THR A 64 -0.50 2.56 -26.38
CA THR A 64 -1.41 1.98 -27.38
C THR A 64 -1.89 3.04 -28.37
N ILE A 65 -1.88 2.70 -29.66
CA ILE A 65 -2.44 3.53 -30.73
C ILE A 65 -3.95 3.68 -30.53
N ARG A 66 -4.46 4.91 -30.57
CA ARG A 66 -5.90 5.18 -30.54
C ARG A 66 -6.52 4.93 -31.91
N ARG A 67 -7.77 4.46 -31.93
CA ARG A 67 -8.54 4.31 -33.17
C ARG A 67 -8.57 5.65 -33.92
N ALA A 68 -8.25 5.60 -35.21
CA ALA A 68 -8.30 6.79 -36.06
C ALA A 68 -9.75 7.28 -36.24
N ASP A 69 -9.93 8.59 -36.13
CA ASP A 69 -11.20 9.27 -36.39
C ASP A 69 -10.97 10.34 -37.45
N LYS A 70 -11.64 10.19 -38.60
CA LYS A 70 -11.50 11.07 -39.76
C LYS A 70 -12.09 12.47 -39.56
N TYR A 71 -12.94 12.66 -38.55
CA TYR A 71 -13.53 13.97 -38.25
C TYR A 71 -12.76 14.76 -37.20
N LYS A 72 -11.71 14.15 -36.61
CA LYS A 72 -10.96 14.72 -35.52
C LYS A 72 -9.63 15.30 -36.03
N ILE A 73 -9.47 16.62 -35.89
CA ILE A 73 -8.22 17.34 -36.21
C ILE A 73 -7.09 17.13 -35.18
N LEU A 74 -7.40 16.45 -34.08
CA LEU A 74 -6.47 16.24 -32.97
C LEU A 74 -5.48 15.11 -33.28
N PRO A 75 -4.31 15.12 -32.59
CA PRO A 75 -3.29 14.12 -32.79
C PRO A 75 -3.78 12.68 -32.68
N THR A 76 -3.60 11.90 -33.76
CA THR A 76 -3.97 10.48 -33.85
C THR A 76 -2.71 9.63 -33.93
N GLY A 77 -2.36 8.96 -32.83
CA GLY A 77 -1.16 8.13 -32.73
C GLY A 77 -0.96 7.63 -31.31
N ILE A 78 0.24 7.15 -31.00
CA ILE A 78 0.59 6.72 -29.63
C ILE A 78 0.66 7.98 -28.76
N PRO A 79 -0.16 8.10 -27.69
CA PRO A 79 -0.20 9.29 -26.85
C PRO A 79 1.18 9.75 -26.37
N LEU A 80 2.06 8.83 -25.96
CA LEU A 80 3.39 9.23 -25.48
C LEU A 80 4.25 9.85 -26.59
N ASN A 81 4.22 9.29 -27.80
CA ASN A 81 5.12 9.69 -28.89
C ASN A 81 4.59 10.87 -29.70
N ILE A 82 3.27 11.02 -29.77
CA ILE A 82 2.65 12.03 -30.63
C ILE A 82 2.92 13.45 -30.15
N PHE A 83 3.12 13.60 -28.85
CA PHE A 83 3.52 14.86 -28.25
C PHE A 83 4.92 15.28 -28.72
N ASP A 84 5.87 14.36 -28.85
CA ASP A 84 7.27 14.71 -29.14
C ASP A 84 7.55 14.86 -30.63
N SER A 85 6.72 14.30 -31.51
CA SER A 85 6.87 14.42 -32.96
C SER A 85 5.54 14.48 -33.71
N PRO A 86 4.70 15.51 -33.45
CA PRO A 86 3.34 15.59 -34.00
C PRO A 86 3.29 15.68 -35.54
N HIS A 87 4.34 16.23 -36.16
CA HIS A 87 4.51 16.29 -37.61
C HIS A 87 4.55 14.91 -38.28
N ARG A 88 5.08 13.88 -37.59
CA ARG A 88 5.12 12.49 -38.10
C ARG A 88 3.74 11.84 -38.16
N TYR A 89 2.77 12.42 -37.46
CA TYR A 89 1.39 11.93 -37.38
C TYR A 89 0.42 12.84 -38.14
N GLY A 90 0.91 13.81 -38.92
CA GLY A 90 0.08 14.73 -39.71
C GLY A 90 -0.80 15.65 -38.86
N THR A 91 -0.36 15.98 -37.64
CA THR A 91 -1.21 16.66 -36.64
C THR A 91 -0.55 17.91 -36.09
N LEU A 92 -1.37 18.86 -35.62
CA LEU A 92 -0.90 20.12 -35.04
C LEU A 92 -0.42 19.92 -33.60
N ASN A 93 0.61 20.67 -33.21
CA ASN A 93 1.12 20.69 -31.84
C ASN A 93 0.33 21.68 -30.98
N PHE A 94 -0.38 21.18 -29.98
CA PHE A 94 -1.11 21.99 -29.00
C PHE A 94 -0.48 21.94 -27.59
N LYS A 95 0.82 21.62 -27.49
CA LYS A 95 1.53 21.59 -26.20
C LYS A 95 1.52 22.96 -25.54
N VAL A 96 1.08 22.99 -24.29
CA VAL A 96 1.31 24.13 -23.39
C VAL A 96 2.67 23.93 -22.74
N MET A 97 3.61 24.83 -23.04
CA MET A 97 4.95 24.78 -22.45
C MET A 97 4.86 25.27 -20.99
N MET A 98 5.09 24.35 -20.06
CA MET A 98 5.16 24.66 -18.63
C MET A 98 6.63 24.85 -18.24
N PRO A 99 6.98 25.89 -17.48
CA PRO A 99 8.33 26.03 -16.95
C PRO A 99 8.73 24.81 -16.11
N PRO A 100 10.00 24.34 -16.23
CA PRO A 100 10.49 23.25 -15.42
C PRO A 100 10.43 23.66 -13.94
N GLY A 101 9.71 22.89 -13.13
CA GLY A 101 9.56 23.16 -11.69
C GLY A 101 8.15 23.52 -11.24
N VAL A 102 7.28 24.06 -12.11
CA VAL A 102 5.90 24.47 -11.70
C VAL A 102 5.09 23.30 -11.15
N ILE A 103 5.24 22.10 -11.72
CA ILE A 103 4.60 20.89 -11.21
C ILE A 103 5.19 20.48 -9.86
N ALA A 104 6.49 20.65 -9.66
CA ALA A 104 7.15 20.33 -8.39
C ALA A 104 6.74 21.33 -7.29
N GLU A 105 6.65 22.62 -7.60
CA GLU A 105 6.14 23.67 -6.72
C GLU A 105 4.67 23.41 -6.34
N ALA A 106 3.82 23.11 -7.32
CA ALA A 106 2.43 22.74 -7.07
C ALA A 106 2.32 21.47 -6.22
N ARG A 107 3.19 20.48 -6.44
CA ARG A 107 3.26 19.28 -5.59
C ARG A 107 3.68 19.65 -4.18
N GLN A 108 4.68 20.49 -3.98
CA GLN A 108 5.09 20.92 -2.64
C GLN A 108 3.98 21.69 -1.91
N LEU A 109 3.24 22.52 -2.63
CA LEU A 109 2.17 23.35 -2.08
C LEU A 109 0.91 22.55 -1.72
N TYR A 110 0.48 21.63 -2.61
CA TYR A 110 -0.81 20.95 -2.48
C TYR A 110 -0.72 19.46 -2.09
N ALA A 111 0.43 18.83 -2.31
CA ALA A 111 0.64 17.39 -2.14
C ALA A 111 2.05 17.11 -1.61
N ASN A 112 2.39 17.77 -0.50
CA ASN A 112 3.70 17.62 0.15
C ASN A 112 3.95 16.13 0.44
N PRO A 113 5.04 15.52 -0.08
CA PRO A 113 5.31 14.10 0.11
C PRO A 113 5.46 13.69 1.59
N GLU A 114 5.84 14.64 2.45
CA GLU A 114 5.95 14.42 3.89
C GLU A 114 4.60 14.48 4.62
N HIS A 115 3.50 14.71 3.91
CA HIS A 115 2.17 14.77 4.50
C HIS A 115 1.73 13.36 4.94
N GLY A 116 1.29 13.22 6.20
CA GLY A 116 0.84 11.95 6.79
C GLY A 116 -0.36 11.29 6.11
N VAL A 117 -0.94 11.89 5.07
CA VAL A 117 -1.97 11.27 4.22
C VAL A 117 -1.37 10.16 3.33
N PHE A 118 -0.09 10.29 2.99
CA PHE A 118 0.65 9.28 2.22
C PHE A 118 1.13 8.12 3.10
N GLN A 119 0.98 8.25 4.40
CA GLN A 119 1.25 7.20 5.36
C GLN A 119 0.06 6.23 5.43
N LEU A 120 0.11 5.17 4.62
CA LEU A 120 -0.97 4.18 4.49
C LEU A 120 -1.30 3.47 5.82
N VAL A 121 -0.28 3.24 6.64
CA VAL A 121 -0.35 2.60 7.96
C VAL A 121 0.65 3.29 8.92
N PRO A 122 0.42 3.25 10.24
CA PRO A 122 1.41 3.69 11.24
C PRO A 122 2.79 3.07 10.99
N PRO A 123 3.93 3.77 11.16
CA PRO A 123 5.25 3.28 10.72
C PRO A 123 5.66 2.02 11.50
N ASP A 124 5.38 2.10 12.77
CA ASP A 124 5.09 1.11 13.77
C ASP A 124 4.43 -0.18 13.27
N PHE A 125 3.21 -0.08 12.74
CA PHE A 125 2.49 -1.22 12.17
C PHE A 125 3.19 -1.76 10.91
N MET A 126 3.77 -0.87 10.10
CA MET A 126 4.54 -1.22 8.91
C MET A 126 5.72 -2.12 9.26
N HIS A 127 6.50 -1.80 10.29
CA HIS A 127 7.65 -2.59 10.73
C HIS A 127 7.28 -4.05 11.03
N TYR A 128 6.24 -4.29 11.82
CA TYR A 128 5.78 -5.64 12.15
C TYR A 128 5.21 -6.37 10.93
N THR A 129 4.43 -5.66 10.12
CA THR A 129 3.81 -6.20 8.93
C THR A 129 4.86 -6.62 7.90
N THR A 130 5.92 -5.81 7.74
CA THR A 130 7.09 -6.15 6.93
C THR A 130 7.83 -7.36 7.51
N GLY A 131 7.98 -7.47 8.83
CA GLY A 131 8.53 -8.64 9.49
C GLY A 131 7.77 -9.93 9.14
N ILE A 132 6.44 -9.93 9.34
CA ILE A 132 5.58 -11.06 8.99
C ILE A 132 5.65 -11.36 7.48
N TYR A 133 5.58 -10.34 6.64
CA TYR A 133 5.66 -10.50 5.20
C TYR A 133 6.99 -11.15 4.76
N ASN A 134 8.10 -10.79 5.41
CA ASN A 134 9.40 -11.41 5.17
C ASN A 134 9.42 -12.87 5.63
N THR A 135 8.77 -13.22 6.74
CA THR A 135 8.66 -14.64 7.18
C THR A 135 7.84 -15.49 6.20
N LEU A 136 6.92 -14.89 5.45
CA LEU A 136 6.20 -15.54 4.36
C LEU A 136 7.03 -15.67 3.07
N GLY A 137 8.31 -15.25 3.08
CA GLY A 137 9.22 -15.30 1.94
C GLY A 137 9.08 -14.14 0.96
N SER A 138 8.43 -13.04 1.37
CA SER A 138 8.20 -11.84 0.54
C SER A 138 7.62 -12.14 -0.85
N PRO A 139 6.50 -12.89 -0.93
CA PRO A 139 5.96 -13.36 -2.19
C PRO A 139 5.51 -12.20 -3.08
N ALA A 140 5.81 -12.23 -4.38
CA ALA A 140 5.36 -11.18 -5.29
C ALA A 140 3.82 -11.04 -5.27
N ILE A 141 3.31 -9.84 -4.98
CA ILE A 141 1.87 -9.58 -4.90
C ILE A 141 1.28 -9.48 -6.30
N ILE A 142 0.41 -10.44 -6.64
CA ILE A 142 -0.34 -10.49 -7.89
C ILE A 142 -1.83 -10.73 -7.59
N ARG A 143 -2.69 -10.44 -8.58
CA ARG A 143 -4.15 -10.63 -8.44
C ARG A 143 -4.56 -12.01 -7.93
N LYS A 144 -3.80 -13.06 -8.27
CA LYS A 144 -4.11 -14.44 -7.89
C LYS A 144 -3.80 -14.78 -6.44
N ASN A 145 -2.78 -14.15 -5.84
CA ASN A 145 -2.28 -14.54 -4.51
C ASN A 145 -2.48 -13.45 -3.45
N ILE A 146 -2.89 -12.23 -3.81
CA ILE A 146 -3.01 -11.12 -2.87
C ILE A 146 -3.97 -11.41 -1.72
N TRP A 147 -5.06 -12.11 -1.99
CA TRP A 147 -6.02 -12.53 -0.97
C TRP A 147 -5.45 -13.62 -0.06
N ASP A 148 -4.73 -14.60 -0.64
CA ASP A 148 -4.09 -15.67 0.13
C ASP A 148 -3.02 -15.10 1.07
N ILE A 149 -2.18 -14.18 0.57
CA ILE A 149 -1.17 -13.46 1.36
C ILE A 149 -1.87 -12.67 2.48
N TYR A 150 -2.93 -11.93 2.16
CA TYR A 150 -3.69 -11.17 3.16
C TYR A 150 -4.25 -12.07 4.27
N GLN A 151 -4.84 -13.22 3.91
CA GLN A 151 -5.36 -14.17 4.88
C GLN A 151 -4.26 -14.80 5.73
N GLN A 152 -3.13 -15.19 5.11
CA GLN A 152 -1.96 -15.71 5.83
C GLN A 152 -1.41 -14.69 6.83
N MET A 153 -1.28 -13.42 6.42
CA MET A 153 -0.83 -12.36 7.32
C MET A 153 -1.82 -12.13 8.45
N CYS A 154 -3.14 -12.14 8.18
CA CYS A 154 -4.15 -12.08 9.24
C CYS A 154 -4.01 -13.25 10.23
N LEU A 155 -3.80 -14.47 9.74
CA LEU A 155 -3.57 -15.64 10.60
C LEU A 155 -2.28 -15.51 11.41
N CYS A 156 -1.19 -15.02 10.83
CA CYS A 156 0.05 -14.75 11.56
C CYS A 156 -0.17 -13.74 12.68
N PHE A 157 -0.93 -12.66 12.42
CA PHE A 157 -1.27 -11.68 13.46
C PHE A 157 -2.13 -12.29 14.58
N LEU A 158 -3.08 -13.15 14.27
CA LEU A 158 -3.89 -13.87 15.27
C LEU A 158 -3.09 -14.94 16.02
N ALA A 159 -2.06 -15.52 15.40
CA ALA A 159 -1.20 -16.52 16.00
C ALA A 159 -0.14 -15.92 16.95
N ILE A 160 0.13 -14.61 16.84
CA ILE A 160 0.94 -13.89 17.84
C ILE A 160 0.26 -13.95 19.22
N ASP A 161 -1.07 -14.01 19.29
CA ASP A 161 -1.84 -14.19 20.53
C ASP A 161 -1.82 -15.64 21.07
N ALA A 162 -1.49 -16.63 20.24
CA ALA A 162 -1.58 -18.06 20.57
C ALA A 162 -0.24 -18.67 21.05
N LEU A 163 0.85 -17.90 21.07
CA LEU A 163 2.13 -18.40 21.56
C LEU A 163 2.17 -18.27 23.09
N PRO A 164 2.35 -19.38 23.83
CA PRO A 164 2.64 -19.28 25.25
C PRO A 164 3.91 -18.44 25.45
N CYS A 165 3.91 -17.59 26.48
CA CYS A 165 4.88 -16.54 26.79
C CYS A 165 6.38 -16.94 26.77
N HIS A 166 6.70 -18.23 26.60
CA HIS A 166 8.06 -18.78 26.46
C HIS A 166 8.57 -18.89 25.01
N ILE A 167 7.73 -18.67 23.98
CA ILE A 167 8.14 -18.60 22.57
C ILE A 167 8.35 -17.14 22.12
N VAL A 168 8.36 -16.18 23.05
CA VAL A 168 8.91 -14.83 22.83
C VAL A 168 10.45 -14.88 22.91
N ASN A 169 11.04 -15.78 22.12
CA ASN A 169 12.48 -15.92 21.91
C ASN A 169 12.86 -15.61 20.45
N TRP A 170 12.08 -14.78 19.75
CA TRP A 170 12.52 -14.16 18.50
C TRP A 170 13.47 -12.97 18.75
N ARG A 171 13.61 -12.55 20.02
CA ARG A 171 14.58 -11.55 20.49
C ARG A 171 16.05 -11.97 20.32
N THR A 172 16.35 -13.21 19.96
CA THR A 172 17.72 -13.74 19.88
C THR A 172 18.19 -14.07 18.46
N HIS A 173 17.42 -13.76 17.41
CA HIS A 173 17.87 -13.94 16.00
C HIS A 173 17.94 -12.67 15.17
N VAL A 174 17.57 -11.52 15.74
CA VAL A 174 17.80 -10.21 15.12
C VAL A 174 18.58 -9.37 16.12
N GLY A 175 19.78 -9.84 16.45
CA GLY A 175 20.71 -9.08 17.29
C GLY A 175 21.47 -8.11 16.41
N LEU A 176 21.25 -6.80 16.59
CA LEU A 176 21.85 -5.71 15.81
C LEU A 176 21.50 -5.71 14.31
#